data_AF-A0ABD1FX93-F1
#
_entry.id   AF-A0ABD1FX93-F1
#
_cell.length_a   1.000
_cell.length_b   1.000
_cell.length_c   1.000
_cell.angle_alpha   90.00
_cell.angle_beta   90.00
_cell.angle_gamma   90.00
#
_symmetry.space_group_name_H-M   'P 1'
#
loop_
_entity.id
_entity.type
_entity.pdbx_description
1 polymer ?
#
loop_
_entity_poly.entity_id
_entity_poly.type
_entity_poly.pdbx_seq_one_letter_code
_entity_poly.pdbx_strand_id
1 'polypeptide(L)'
;MICGCSFLESLMSAEVDYTQAVTAFWAIEAVYQESFAHCLEDGCKTPDELKETCQRWGNDGFGQYCRALQSIANRQLEKASDQVLAKAEAHFISVLELEVQFWNMGVNRQIFTSINRPTLERCIQIEQLLDSYKEMFSLIE
;
A
#
# COMPACT_ATOMS: atom_id res chain seq x y z
N MET A 1 9.81 3.44 -17.89
CA MET A 1 8.37 3.65 -18.12
C MET A 1 7.70 3.23 -16.82
N ILE A 2 6.95 4.12 -16.17
CA ILE A 2 6.43 3.91 -14.80
C ILE A 2 5.31 2.87 -14.89
N CYS A 3 5.61 1.62 -14.53
CA CYS A 3 4.72 0.46 -14.68
C CYS A 3 3.39 0.61 -13.92
N GLY A 4 3.36 1.41 -12.85
CA GLY A 4 2.18 1.65 -12.02
C GLY A 4 1.04 2.41 -12.72
N CYS A 5 1.33 3.31 -13.68
CA CYS A 5 0.27 4.09 -14.34
C CYS A 5 -0.62 3.22 -15.23
N SER A 6 -0.04 2.26 -15.96
CA SER A 6 -0.80 1.32 -16.79
C SER A 6 -1.64 0.35 -15.94
N PHE A 7 -1.16 -0.04 -14.76
CA PHE A 7 -1.94 -0.84 -13.82
C PHE A 7 -3.15 -0.07 -13.28
N LEU A 8 -2.96 1.18 -12.85
CA LEU A 8 -4.06 2.04 -12.41
C LEU A 8 -5.10 2.27 -13.53
N GLU A 9 -4.65 2.43 -14.76
CA GLU A 9 -5.53 2.53 -15.92
C GLU A 9 -6.35 1.24 -16.13
N SER A 10 -5.73 0.07 -15.94
CA SER A 10 -6.44 -1.20 -16.03
C SER A 10 -7.55 -1.36 -14.98
N LEU A 11 -7.36 -0.81 -13.77
CA LEU A 11 -8.36 -0.81 -12.71
C LEU A 11 -9.59 0.06 -13.02
N MET A 12 -9.49 0.97 -13.99
CA MET A 12 -10.62 1.81 -14.44
C MET A 12 -11.46 1.15 -15.54
N SER A 13 -11.08 -0.05 -16.00
CA SER A 13 -11.85 -0.79 -16.99
C SER A 13 -13.24 -1.16 -16.46
N ALA A 14 -14.25 -1.13 -17.34
CA ALA A 14 -15.62 -1.55 -17.01
C ALA A 14 -15.73 -3.03 -16.57
N GLU A 15 -14.70 -3.83 -16.81
CA GLU A 15 -14.61 -5.23 -16.41
C GLU A 15 -14.12 -5.43 -14.97
N VAL A 16 -13.61 -4.37 -14.33
CA VAL A 16 -13.11 -4.41 -12.96
C VAL A 16 -14.25 -4.08 -12.00
N ASP A 17 -14.53 -5.01 -11.10
CA ASP A 17 -15.55 -4.82 -10.07
C ASP A 17 -15.11 -3.73 -9.08
N TYR A 18 -16.06 -2.97 -8.55
CA TYR A 18 -15.79 -1.95 -7.54
C TYR A 18 -15.01 -2.51 -6.33
N THR A 19 -15.29 -3.75 -5.93
CA THR A 19 -14.56 -4.46 -4.87
C THR A 19 -13.09 -4.61 -5.18
N GLN A 20 -12.76 -4.96 -6.43
CA GLN A 20 -11.37 -5.10 -6.88
C GLN A 20 -10.66 -3.74 -6.89
N ALA A 21 -11.32 -2.72 -7.44
CA ALA A 21 -10.76 -1.37 -7.53
C ALA A 21 -10.54 -0.73 -6.15
N VAL A 22 -11.51 -0.83 -5.25
CA VAL A 22 -11.39 -0.25 -3.89
C VAL A 22 -10.35 -0.98 -3.04
N THR A 23 -10.20 -2.30 -3.23
CA THR A 23 -9.16 -3.10 -2.55
C THR A 23 -7.76 -2.70 -3.01
N ALA A 24 -7.56 -2.59 -4.33
CA ALA A 24 -6.29 -2.14 -4.88
C ALA A 24 -5.97 -0.70 -4.47
N PHE A 25 -6.96 0.19 -4.47
CA PHE A 25 -6.80 1.57 -4.06
C PHE A 25 -6.42 1.69 -2.57
N TRP A 26 -7.13 0.97 -1.69
CA TRP A 26 -6.78 0.91 -0.27
C TRP A 26 -5.34 0.42 -0.06
N ALA A 27 -4.91 -0.63 -0.78
CA ALA A 27 -3.58 -1.19 -0.64
C ALA A 27 -2.48 -0.16 -0.95
N ILE A 28 -2.66 0.63 -2.01
CA ILE A 28 -1.72 1.70 -2.36
C ILE A 28 -1.62 2.71 -1.21
N GLU A 29 -2.75 3.23 -0.75
CA GLU A 29 -2.78 4.26 0.28
C GLU A 29 -2.22 3.75 1.62
N ALA A 30 -2.50 2.49 1.97
CA ALA A 30 -2.00 1.84 3.18
C ALA A 30 -0.48 1.65 3.16
N VAL A 31 0.09 1.21 2.03
CA VAL A 31 1.55 1.09 1.86
C VAL A 31 2.23 2.43 2.09
N TYR A 32 1.68 3.51 1.54
CA TYR A 32 2.22 4.86 1.76
C TYR A 32 2.11 5.26 3.23
N GLN A 33 0.93 5.09 3.83
CA GLN A 33 0.70 5.52 5.20
C GLN A 33 1.61 4.82 6.20
N GLU A 34 1.71 3.49 6.13
CA GLU A 34 2.54 2.70 7.03
C GLU A 34 4.02 3.01 6.85
N SER A 35 4.49 3.12 5.60
CA SER A 35 5.89 3.44 5.30
C SER A 35 6.30 4.80 5.85
N PHE A 36 5.45 5.82 5.67
CA PHE A 36 5.75 7.17 6.13
C PHE A 36 5.50 7.36 7.63
N ALA A 37 4.54 6.67 8.23
CA ALA A 37 4.31 6.67 9.67
C ALA A 37 5.52 6.07 10.41
N HIS A 38 6.11 5.01 9.86
CA HIS A 38 7.33 4.43 10.42
C HIS A 38 8.50 5.43 10.41
N CYS A 39 8.60 6.29 9.39
CA CYS A 39 9.60 7.36 9.33
C CYS A 39 9.38 8.45 10.39
N LEU A 40 8.22 8.50 11.04
CA LEU A 40 7.92 9.43 12.13
C LEU A 40 8.13 8.83 13.53
N GLU A 41 8.43 7.53 13.64
CA GLU A 41 8.69 6.87 14.93
C GLU A 41 9.98 7.36 15.59
N ASP A 42 9.99 7.31 16.93
CA ASP A 42 11.14 7.70 17.74
C ASP A 42 12.37 6.84 17.39
N GLY A 43 13.45 7.49 16.97
CA GLY A 43 14.70 6.84 16.59
C GLY A 43 14.96 6.75 15.08
N CYS A 44 13.98 7.08 14.23
CA CYS A 44 14.19 7.22 12.80
C CYS A 44 14.99 8.48 12.47
N LYS A 45 16.07 8.33 11.69
CA LYS A 45 16.89 9.45 11.20
C LYS A 45 16.32 10.02 9.90
N THR A 46 15.08 10.51 9.96
CA THR A 46 14.40 11.06 8.78
C THR A 46 15.03 12.39 8.39
N PRO A 47 15.56 12.54 7.17
CA PRO A 47 16.15 13.80 6.70
C PRO A 47 15.14 14.95 6.76
N ASP A 48 15.61 16.16 7.10
CA ASP A 48 14.75 17.34 7.22
C ASP A 48 13.96 17.64 5.94
N GLU A 49 14.56 17.38 4.77
CA GLU A 49 13.95 17.52 3.45
C GLU A 49 12.74 16.61 3.22
N LEU A 50 12.66 15.48 3.94
CA LEU A 50 11.60 14.50 3.82
C LEU A 50 10.59 14.56 4.97
N LYS A 51 10.84 15.38 6.00
CA LYS A 51 9.95 15.50 7.16
C LYS A 51 8.54 15.97 6.77
N GLU A 52 8.42 16.92 5.85
CA GLU A 52 7.11 17.39 5.39
C GLU A 52 6.33 16.28 4.70
N THR A 53 6.99 15.51 3.82
CA THR A 53 6.38 14.36 3.14
C THR A 53 5.99 13.26 4.12
N CYS A 54 6.87 12.94 5.09
CA CYS A 54 6.56 11.95 6.12
C CYS A 54 5.39 12.40 6.99
N GLN A 55 5.33 13.67 7.38
CA GLN A 55 4.18 14.21 8.10
C GLN A 55 2.90 14.19 7.27
N ARG A 56 2.97 14.44 5.96
CA ARG A 56 1.79 14.46 5.09
C ARG A 56 1.14 13.08 4.94
N TRP A 57 1.94 12.03 4.79
CA TRP A 57 1.44 10.67 4.53
C TRP A 57 1.45 9.78 5.78
N GLY A 58 2.32 10.03 6.74
CA GLY A 58 2.45 9.25 7.97
C GLY A 58 1.63 9.75 9.16
N ASN A 59 0.94 10.89 9.05
CA ASN A 59 0.15 11.40 10.18
C ASN A 59 -1.09 10.54 10.49
N ASP A 60 -1.57 10.68 11.72
CA ASP A 60 -2.76 9.99 12.21
C ASP A 60 -4.02 10.24 11.38
N GLY A 61 -4.19 11.44 10.84
CA GLY A 61 -5.34 11.78 9.99
C GLY A 61 -5.35 10.98 8.69
N PHE A 62 -4.19 10.82 8.06
CA PHE A 62 -4.05 9.97 6.88
C PHE A 62 -4.20 8.48 7.23
N GLY A 63 -3.73 8.06 8.41
CA GLY A 63 -4.02 6.73 8.96
C GLY A 63 -5.51 6.47 9.17
N GLN A 64 -6.28 7.46 9.64
CA GLN A 64 -7.73 7.35 9.77
C GLN A 64 -8.42 7.20 8.41
N TYR A 65 -7.95 7.93 7.40
CA TYR A 65 -8.43 7.79 6.02
C TYR A 65 -8.17 6.38 5.47
N CYS A 66 -6.97 5.85 5.65
CA CYS A 66 -6.62 4.49 5.22
C CYS A 66 -7.47 3.42 5.93
N ARG A 67 -7.72 3.57 7.24
CA ARG A 67 -8.64 2.67 7.98
C ARG A 67 -10.09 2.77 7.50
N ALA A 68 -10.55 3.96 7.12
CA ALA A 68 -11.89 4.12 6.54
C ALA A 68 -11.99 3.40 5.18
N LEU A 69 -10.97 3.52 4.33
CA LEU A 69 -10.88 2.76 3.07
C LEU A 69 -10.83 1.25 3.31
N GLN A 70 -10.05 0.79 4.30
CA GLN A 70 -9.99 -0.61 4.70
C GLN A 70 -11.39 -1.14 5.07
N SER A 71 -12.13 -0.41 5.91
CA SER A 71 -13.48 -0.81 6.30
C SER A 71 -14.44 -0.91 5.10
N ILE A 72 -14.30 -0.02 4.11
CA ILE A 72 -15.08 -0.10 2.87
C ILE A 72 -14.68 -1.33 2.06
N ALA A 73 -13.39 -1.58 1.87
CA ALA A 73 -12.88 -2.75 1.15
C ALA A 73 -13.35 -4.06 1.80
N ASN A 74 -13.19 -4.20 3.12
CA ASN A 74 -13.63 -5.37 3.88
C ASN A 74 -15.12 -5.67 3.65
N ARG A 75 -15.97 -4.64 3.78
CA ARG A 75 -17.42 -4.79 3.61
C ARG A 75 -17.81 -5.20 2.18
N GLN A 76 -17.01 -4.85 1.17
CA GLN A 76 -17.24 -5.28 -0.20
C GLN A 76 -16.74 -6.71 -0.42
N LEU A 77 -15.55 -7.05 0.11
CA LEU A 77 -14.99 -8.40 0.05
C LEU A 77 -15.89 -9.43 0.72
N GLU A 78 -16.47 -9.13 1.88
CA GLU A 78 -17.45 -10.00 2.57
C GLU A 78 -18.68 -10.37 1.71
N LYS A 79 -19.01 -9.56 0.70
CA LYS A 79 -20.17 -9.74 -0.17
C LYS A 79 -19.79 -10.22 -1.58
N ALA A 80 -18.50 -10.31 -1.85
CA ALA A 80 -17.98 -10.66 -3.15
C ALA A 80 -18.12 -12.16 -3.41
N SER A 81 -18.28 -12.53 -4.68
CA SER A 81 -18.16 -13.93 -5.08
C SER A 81 -16.69 -14.37 -5.06
N ASP A 82 -16.45 -15.67 -4.96
CA ASP A 82 -15.10 -16.26 -4.99
C ASP A 82 -14.27 -15.78 -6.20
N GLN A 83 -14.94 -15.59 -7.35
CA GLN A 83 -14.29 -15.07 -8.55
C GLN A 83 -13.82 -13.62 -8.39
N VAL A 84 -14.61 -12.77 -7.72
CA VAL A 84 -14.26 -11.38 -7.44
C VAL A 84 -13.18 -11.31 -6.36
N LEU A 85 -13.26 -12.17 -5.33
CA LEU A 85 -12.24 -12.31 -4.29
C LEU A 85 -10.87 -12.67 -4.89
N ALA A 86 -10.79 -13.71 -5.72
CA ALA A 86 -9.55 -14.13 -6.35
C ALA A 86 -8.93 -13.03 -7.25
N LYS A 87 -9.77 -12.25 -7.94
CA LYS A 87 -9.29 -11.10 -8.73
C LYS A 87 -8.84 -9.93 -7.86
N ALA A 88 -9.53 -9.67 -6.76
CA ALA A 88 -9.15 -8.63 -5.80
C ALA A 88 -7.80 -8.96 -5.14
N GLU A 89 -7.60 -10.22 -4.76
CA GLU A 89 -6.31 -10.75 -4.29
C GLU A 89 -5.21 -10.55 -5.34
N ALA A 90 -5.45 -10.94 -6.60
CA ALA A 90 -4.47 -10.77 -7.67
C ALA A 90 -4.07 -9.30 -7.88
N HIS A 91 -5.04 -8.37 -7.85
CA HIS A 91 -4.76 -6.95 -7.95
C HIS A 91 -4.03 -6.41 -6.71
N PHE A 92 -4.38 -6.88 -5.51
CA PHE A 92 -3.68 -6.53 -4.28
C PHE A 92 -2.20 -6.94 -4.33
N ILE A 93 -1.91 -8.18 -4.71
CA ILE A 93 -0.53 -8.67 -4.89
C ILE A 93 0.21 -7.83 -5.94
N SER A 94 -0.45 -7.55 -7.08
CA SER A 94 0.13 -6.72 -8.14
C SER A 94 0.50 -5.32 -7.66
N VAL A 95 -0.35 -4.69 -6.82
CA VAL A 95 -0.04 -3.40 -6.18
C VAL A 95 1.24 -3.51 -5.37
N LEU A 96 1.35 -4.51 -4.49
CA LEU A 96 2.52 -4.66 -3.63
C LEU A 96 3.79 -4.88 -4.44
N GLU A 97 3.76 -5.73 -5.47
CA GLU A 97 4.89 -5.95 -6.36
C GLU A 97 5.32 -4.67 -7.09
N LEU A 98 4.35 -3.87 -7.56
CA LEU A 98 4.60 -2.60 -8.24
C LEU A 98 5.19 -1.56 -7.28
N GLU A 99 4.71 -1.50 -6.04
CA GLU A 99 5.26 -0.64 -4.99
C GLU A 99 6.72 -1.03 -4.70
N VAL A 100 7.02 -2.32 -4.46
CA VAL A 100 8.42 -2.77 -4.26
C VAL A 100 9.30 -2.37 -5.44
N GLN A 101 8.83 -2.57 -6.67
CA GLN A 101 9.58 -2.18 -7.87
C GLN A 101 9.80 -0.67 -7.91
N PHE A 102 8.79 0.14 -7.57
CA PHE A 102 8.90 1.60 -7.55
C PHE A 102 9.95 2.08 -6.53
N TRP A 103 9.90 1.56 -5.30
CA TRP A 103 10.89 1.90 -4.28
C TRP A 103 12.30 1.46 -4.68
N ASN A 104 12.46 0.26 -5.25
CA ASN A 104 13.73 -0.24 -5.77
C ASN A 104 14.30 0.59 -6.93
N MET A 105 13.45 1.16 -7.79
CA MET A 105 13.88 2.12 -8.82
C MET A 105 14.38 3.42 -8.20
N GLY A 106 13.79 3.85 -7.08
CA GLY A 106 14.20 5.02 -6.30
C GLY A 106 15.58 4.88 -5.68
N VAL A 107 15.97 3.70 -5.19
CA VAL A 107 17.30 3.44 -4.58
C VAL A 107 18.46 3.66 -5.55
N ASN A 108 18.26 3.37 -6.84
CA ASN A 108 19.28 3.60 -7.87
C ASN A 108 19.44 5.09 -8.24
N ARG A 109 18.54 5.98 -7.82
CA ARG A 109 18.72 7.43 -7.88
C ARG A 109 19.14 7.94 -6.51
N GLN A 110 20.24 8.69 -6.46
CA GLN A 110 20.92 9.20 -5.25
C GLN A 110 20.05 9.96 -4.20
N ILE A 111 18.76 10.18 -4.45
CA ILE A 111 17.83 10.97 -3.61
C ILE A 111 17.47 10.26 -2.29
N PHE A 112 17.48 8.92 -2.24
CA PHE A 112 17.09 8.16 -1.04
C PHE A 112 18.27 7.65 -0.20
N THR A 113 19.50 8.06 -0.52
CA THR A 113 20.72 7.60 0.18
C THR A 113 20.85 8.11 1.63
N SER A 114 20.05 9.12 2.02
CA SER A 114 20.04 9.68 3.36
C SER A 114 19.03 9.01 4.31
N ILE A 115 18.11 8.19 3.78
CA ILE A 115 17.29 7.29 4.61
C ILE A 115 18.16 6.07 4.88
N ASN A 116 18.50 5.83 6.15
CA ASN A 116 19.33 4.73 6.60
C ASN A 116 18.94 3.43 5.87
N ARG A 117 19.91 2.78 5.21
CA ARG A 117 19.76 1.50 4.49
C ARG A 117 18.83 0.47 5.18
N PRO A 118 18.84 0.29 6.51
CA PRO A 118 17.90 -0.62 7.19
C PRO A 118 16.43 -0.15 7.23
N THR A 119 16.15 1.14 7.07
CA THR A 119 14.80 1.72 6.96
C THR A 119 14.21 1.53 5.56
N LEU A 120 15.05 1.29 4.55
CA LEU A 120 14.63 1.02 3.19
C LEU A 120 14.64 -0.48 2.86
N GLU A 121 15.47 -1.27 3.56
CA GLU A 121 15.27 -2.73 3.68
C GLU A 121 13.90 -3.05 4.32
N ARG A 122 13.26 -2.11 5.04
CA ARG A 122 11.84 -2.15 5.43
C ARG A 122 10.81 -1.97 4.29
N CYS A 123 11.20 -2.21 3.03
CA CYS A 123 10.28 -2.84 2.05
C CYS A 123 9.54 -4.09 2.62
N ILE A 124 10.02 -4.62 3.76
CA ILE A 124 9.50 -5.72 4.60
C ILE A 124 8.09 -5.50 5.21
N GLN A 125 7.50 -4.29 5.25
CA GLN A 125 6.13 -4.12 5.80
C GLN A 125 5.00 -4.70 4.94
N ILE A 126 5.33 -5.20 3.74
CA ILE A 126 4.44 -6.11 3.00
C ILE A 126 3.99 -7.29 3.87
N GLU A 127 4.81 -7.79 4.80
CA GLU A 127 4.39 -8.85 5.72
C GLU A 127 3.28 -8.41 6.68
N GLN A 128 3.29 -7.15 7.15
CA GLN A 128 2.23 -6.62 8.04
C GLN A 128 0.93 -6.37 7.27
N LEU A 129 1.02 -5.91 6.03
CA LEU A 129 -0.10 -5.80 5.10
C LEU A 129 -0.61 -7.17 4.68
N LEU A 130 0.28 -8.15 4.47
CA LEU A 130 -0.05 -9.56 4.21
C LEU A 130 -0.67 -10.24 5.44
N ASP A 131 -0.27 -9.87 6.65
CA ASP A 131 -0.87 -10.39 7.88
C ASP A 131 -2.26 -9.78 8.13
N SER A 132 -2.40 -8.47 7.90
CA SER A 132 -3.73 -7.81 7.86
C SER A 132 -4.63 -8.43 6.78
N TYR A 133 -4.04 -8.87 5.66
CA TYR A 133 -4.70 -9.60 4.59
C TYR A 133 -5.06 -11.04 4.99
N LYS A 134 -4.16 -11.79 5.62
CA LYS A 134 -4.45 -13.15 6.13
C LYS A 134 -5.59 -13.11 7.13
N GLU A 135 -5.62 -12.13 8.03
CA GLU A 135 -6.76 -11.93 8.92
C GLU A 135 -8.04 -11.66 8.12
N MET A 136 -7.99 -10.78 7.12
CA MET A 136 -9.15 -10.42 6.29
C MET A 136 -9.74 -11.59 5.50
N PHE A 137 -8.91 -12.45 4.91
CA PHE A 137 -9.36 -13.61 4.12
C PHE A 137 -9.63 -14.85 4.99
N SER A 138 -8.98 -14.99 6.14
CA SER A 138 -9.27 -16.07 7.11
C SER A 138 -10.61 -15.89 7.85
N LEU A 139 -11.14 -14.66 7.89
CA LEU A 139 -12.46 -14.37 8.47
C LEU A 139 -13.62 -14.70 7.51
N ILE A 140 -13.32 -15.12 6.27
CA ILE A 140 -14.30 -15.41 5.20
C ILE A 140 -14.46 -16.94 4.97
N GLU A 141 -13.62 -17.79 5.59
CA GLU A 141 -13.81 -19.27 5.68
C GLU A 141 -14.61 -19.68 6.93
#